data_AF-A0A8T3PCV0-F1
#
_entry.id   AF-A0A8T3PCV0-F1
#
_cell.length_a   1.000
_cell.length_b   1.000
_cell.length_c   1.000
_cell.angle_alpha   90.00
_cell.angle_beta   90.00
_cell.angle_gamma   90.00
#
_symmetry.space_group_name_H-M   'P 1'
#
loop_
_entity.id
_entity.type
_entity.pdbx_description
1 polymer ?
#
loop_
_entity_poly.entity_id
_entity_poly.type
_entity_poly.pdbx_seq_one_letter_code
_entity_poly.pdbx_strand_id
1 'polypeptide(L)'
;MTRDELIAATRDLLDEGERLQAAPELSQLRRWLQRSDDLLSDAWGSMDRYHMAWLLVGRPKEIVRGRPMTADEEVAYVREVAEQKTAALRMSLHAVEEQGMPFRGETGGER
;
A
#
# COMPACT_ATOMS: atom_id res chain seq x y z
N MET A 1 7.24 9.98 14.10
CA MET A 1 7.42 8.53 13.92
C MET A 1 8.91 8.28 13.82
N THR A 2 9.43 7.29 14.51
CA THR A 2 10.82 6.87 14.38
C THR A 2 11.01 6.03 13.12
N ARG A 3 12.25 5.90 12.66
CA ARG A 3 12.58 5.04 11.51
C ARG A 3 12.17 3.59 11.73
N ASP A 4 12.43 3.06 12.92
CA ASP A 4 12.09 1.68 13.29
C ASP A 4 10.57 1.45 13.27
N GLU A 5 9.78 2.43 13.71
CA GLU A 5 8.31 2.38 13.64
C GLU A 5 7.82 2.32 12.19
N LEU A 6 8.38 3.14 11.29
CA LEU A 6 8.01 3.12 9.87
C LEU A 6 8.39 1.80 9.21
N ILE A 7 9.59 1.27 9.50
CA ILE A 7 10.06 -0.02 8.98
C ILE A 7 9.14 -1.15 9.45
N ALA A 8 8.83 -1.20 10.74
CA ALA A 8 7.95 -2.23 11.30
C ALA A 8 6.54 -2.15 10.68
N ALA A 9 5.93 -0.97 10.64
CA ALA A 9 4.60 -0.79 10.06
C ALA A 9 4.56 -1.15 8.57
N THR A 10 5.62 -0.83 7.81
CA THR A 10 5.71 -1.19 6.39
C THR A 10 5.81 -2.70 6.21
N ARG A 11 6.57 -3.41 7.05
CA ARG A 11 6.67 -4.88 7.03
C ARG A 11 5.34 -5.55 7.35
N ASP A 12 4.61 -5.06 8.36
CA ASP A 12 3.28 -5.59 8.69
C ASP A 12 2.31 -5.47 7.51
N LEU A 13 2.35 -4.36 6.78
CA LEU A 13 1.54 -4.16 5.58
C LEU A 13 1.99 -5.06 4.41
N LEU A 14 3.30 -5.35 4.28
CA LEU A 14 3.80 -6.30 3.28
C LEU A 14 3.26 -7.71 3.54
N ASP A 15 3.37 -8.19 4.77
CA ASP A 15 2.87 -9.51 5.16
C ASP A 15 1.37 -9.63 4.92
N GLU A 16 0.61 -8.56 5.16
CA GLU A 16 -0.82 -8.53 4.88
C GLU A 16 -1.15 -8.49 3.38
N GLY A 17 -0.38 -7.74 2.60
CA GLY A 17 -0.49 -7.73 1.14
C GLY A 17 -0.25 -9.11 0.54
N GLU A 18 0.74 -9.85 1.06
CA GLU A 18 1.03 -11.24 0.67
C GLU A 18 -0.11 -12.20 1.06
N ARG A 19 -0.68 -12.03 2.27
CA ARG A 19 -1.87 -12.80 2.69
C ARG A 19 -3.08 -12.52 1.79
N LEU A 20 -3.30 -11.27 1.39
CA LEU A 20 -4.38 -10.88 0.48
C LEU A 20 -4.22 -11.49 -0.91
N GLN A 21 -2.99 -11.64 -1.40
CA GLN A 21 -2.72 -12.34 -2.67
C GLN A 21 -3.06 -13.83 -2.57
N ALA A 22 -2.79 -14.46 -1.41
CA ALA A 22 -3.08 -15.88 -1.17
C ALA A 22 -4.58 -16.15 -0.91
N ALA A 23 -5.24 -15.26 -0.15
CA ALA A 23 -6.65 -15.34 0.25
C ALA A 23 -7.39 -14.02 -0.10
N PRO A 24 -7.79 -13.84 -1.37
CA PRO A 24 -8.35 -12.58 -1.84
C PRO A 24 -9.73 -12.29 -1.24
N GLU A 25 -9.87 -11.10 -0.65
CA GLU A 25 -11.14 -10.62 -0.10
C GLU A 25 -11.24 -9.10 -0.20
N LEU A 26 -12.32 -8.60 -0.80
CA LEU A 26 -12.44 -7.19 -1.20
C LEU A 26 -12.54 -6.22 -0.01
N SER A 27 -13.20 -6.60 1.08
CA SER A 27 -13.33 -5.73 2.25
C SER A 27 -11.99 -5.58 2.99
N GLN A 28 -11.21 -6.66 3.11
CA GLN A 28 -9.84 -6.63 3.63
C GLN A 28 -8.94 -5.80 2.74
N LEU A 29 -9.03 -5.95 1.41
CA LEU A 29 -8.27 -5.12 0.48
C LEU A 29 -8.52 -3.63 0.73
N ARG A 30 -9.78 -3.20 0.88
CA ARG A 30 -10.10 -1.78 1.13
C ARG A 30 -9.46 -1.25 2.41
N ARG A 31 -9.55 -2.01 3.49
CA ARG A 31 -8.95 -1.63 4.79
C ARG A 31 -7.42 -1.57 4.71
N TRP A 32 -6.82 -2.52 3.99
CA TRP A 32 -5.38 -2.57 3.78
C TRP A 32 -4.89 -1.43 2.89
N LEU A 33 -5.61 -1.09 1.82
CA LEU A 33 -5.32 0.07 0.97
C LEU A 33 -5.37 1.37 1.77
N GLN A 34 -6.42 1.59 2.56
CA GLN A 34 -6.56 2.80 3.39
C GLN A 34 -5.36 2.95 4.34
N ARG A 35 -5.01 1.90 5.09
CA ARG A 35 -3.86 1.96 6.01
C ARG A 35 -2.53 2.14 5.28
N SER A 36 -2.38 1.55 4.11
CA SER A 36 -1.20 1.75 3.28
C SER A 36 -1.10 3.20 2.83
N ASP A 37 -2.20 3.78 2.37
CA ASP A 37 -2.25 5.19 1.94
C ASP A 37 -1.99 6.14 3.11
N ASP A 38 -2.55 5.88 4.28
CA ASP A 38 -2.33 6.68 5.49
C ASP A 38 -0.85 6.66 5.89
N LEU A 39 -0.22 5.48 6.00
CA LEU A 39 1.19 5.35 6.35
C LEU A 39 2.11 6.07 5.36
N LEU A 40 1.84 5.89 4.07
CA LEU A 40 2.66 6.45 3.00
C LEU A 40 2.48 7.97 2.88
N SER A 41 1.26 8.47 3.09
CA SER A 41 0.97 9.91 3.15
C SER A 41 1.63 10.56 4.36
N ASP A 42 1.66 9.88 5.51
CA ASP A 42 2.32 10.39 6.71
C ASP A 42 3.85 10.47 6.52
N ALA A 43 4.46 9.43 5.95
CA ALA A 43 5.91 9.37 5.73
C ALA A 43 6.39 10.26 4.58
N TRP A 44 5.66 10.33 3.47
CA TRP A 44 6.13 10.97 2.23
C TRP A 44 5.36 12.23 1.84
N GLY A 45 4.26 12.53 2.53
CA GLY A 45 3.35 13.65 2.23
C GLY A 45 2.38 13.36 1.08
N SER A 46 1.44 14.28 0.86
CA SER A 46 0.52 14.23 -0.29
C SER A 46 1.23 14.72 -1.56
N MET A 47 1.89 13.85 -2.31
CA MET A 47 2.60 14.23 -3.53
C MET A 47 1.71 14.13 -4.80
N ASP A 48 2.08 14.88 -5.84
CA ASP A 48 1.35 15.09 -7.11
C ASP A 48 1.60 13.97 -8.16
N ARG A 49 0.79 13.97 -9.25
CA ARG A 49 0.74 13.18 -10.52
C ARG A 49 1.37 11.77 -10.60
N TYR A 50 2.58 11.58 -10.11
CA TYR A 50 3.22 10.27 -9.95
C TYR A 50 2.61 9.46 -8.80
N HIS A 51 2.09 10.12 -7.77
CA HIS A 51 1.30 9.48 -6.71
C HIS A 51 -0.09 9.07 -7.18
N MET A 52 -0.64 9.73 -8.19
CA MET A 52 -1.92 9.32 -8.77
C MET A 52 -1.80 7.95 -9.43
N ALA A 53 -0.70 7.59 -10.07
CA ALA A 53 -0.51 6.23 -10.57
C ALA A 53 -0.52 5.19 -9.44
N TRP A 54 0.05 5.55 -8.28
CA TRP A 54 0.18 4.71 -7.08
C TRP A 54 -1.10 4.61 -6.21
N LEU A 55 -1.95 5.64 -6.25
CA LEU A 55 -3.29 5.70 -5.63
C LEU A 55 -4.42 5.25 -6.57
N LEU A 56 -4.17 5.22 -7.89
CA LEU A 56 -5.09 4.68 -8.90
C LEU A 56 -4.90 3.18 -9.15
N VAL A 57 -3.81 2.58 -8.65
CA VAL A 57 -3.76 1.14 -8.40
C VAL A 57 -4.87 0.84 -7.38
N GLY A 58 -5.98 0.30 -7.86
CA GLY A 58 -6.98 -0.29 -6.99
C GLY A 58 -7.99 0.63 -6.34
N ARG A 59 -8.41 1.74 -6.97
CA ARG A 59 -9.71 2.32 -6.57
C ARG A 59 -10.78 1.22 -6.72
N PRO A 60 -11.44 0.77 -5.62
CA PRO A 60 -12.37 -0.33 -5.67
C PRO A 60 -13.44 -0.05 -6.71
N LYS A 61 -13.41 -0.78 -7.83
CA LYS A 61 -14.52 -0.74 -8.77
C LYS A 61 -15.47 -1.83 -8.35
N GLU A 62 -16.49 -1.47 -7.58
CA GLU A 62 -17.60 -2.41 -7.32
C GLU A 62 -18.34 -2.78 -8.62
N ILE A 63 -18.26 -1.88 -9.61
CA ILE A 63 -18.99 -1.99 -10.86
C ILE A 63 -18.01 -2.12 -12.03
N VAL A 64 -18.09 -3.24 -12.73
CA VAL A 64 -17.41 -3.49 -14.00
C VAL A 64 -18.47 -3.50 -15.11
N ARG A 65 -18.30 -2.59 -16.08
CA ARG A 65 -19.21 -2.49 -17.25
C ARG A 65 -20.71 -2.33 -16.87
N GLY A 66 -21.00 -1.58 -15.81
CA GLY A 66 -22.37 -1.29 -15.38
C GLY A 66 -23.06 -2.39 -14.57
N ARG A 67 -22.35 -3.48 -14.21
CA ARG A 67 -22.83 -4.51 -13.28
C ARG A 67 -21.85 -4.74 -12.12
N PRO A 68 -22.28 -5.34 -10.99
CA PRO A 68 -21.37 -5.84 -9.98
C PRO A 68 -20.35 -6.81 -10.59
N MET A 69 -19.14 -6.84 -10.02
CA MET A 69 -18.13 -7.87 -10.35
C MET A 69 -18.70 -9.27 -10.09
N THR A 70 -18.27 -10.25 -10.90
CA THR A 70 -18.41 -11.66 -10.51
C THR A 70 -17.41 -12.00 -9.42
N ALA A 71 -17.60 -13.14 -8.73
CA ALA A 71 -16.66 -13.60 -7.71
C ALA A 71 -15.24 -13.78 -8.28
N ASP A 72 -15.10 -14.31 -9.49
CA ASP A 72 -13.80 -14.50 -10.14
C ASP A 72 -13.15 -13.18 -10.53
N GLU A 73 -13.94 -12.20 -11.01
CA GLU A 73 -13.45 -10.85 -11.32
C GLU A 73 -12.99 -10.13 -10.05
N GLU A 74 -13.71 -10.30 -8.93
CA GLU A 74 -13.32 -9.75 -7.63
C GLU A 74 -11.99 -10.36 -7.16
N VAL A 75 -11.86 -11.69 -7.21
CA VAL A 75 -10.64 -12.40 -6.82
C VAL A 75 -9.44 -11.95 -7.66
N ALA A 76 -9.59 -11.85 -8.98
CA ALA A 76 -8.54 -11.38 -9.88
C ALA A 76 -8.16 -9.92 -9.59
N TYR A 77 -9.16 -9.07 -9.40
CA TYR A 77 -8.98 -7.67 -9.06
C TYR A 77 -8.22 -7.49 -7.74
N VAL A 78 -8.61 -8.21 -6.69
CA VAL A 78 -7.96 -8.13 -5.39
C VAL A 78 -6.49 -8.57 -5.48
N ARG A 79 -6.19 -9.66 -6.19
CA ARG A 79 -4.81 -10.13 -6.39
C ARG A 79 -3.96 -9.09 -7.11
N GLU A 80 -4.46 -8.56 -8.22
CA GLU A 80 -3.75 -7.57 -9.03
C GLU A 80 -3.41 -6.32 -8.22
N VAL A 81 -4.39 -5.79 -7.48
CA VAL A 81 -4.20 -4.59 -6.67
C VAL A 81 -3.25 -4.86 -5.50
N ALA A 82 -3.42 -5.99 -4.80
CA ALA A 82 -2.57 -6.36 -3.68
C ALA A 82 -1.11 -6.54 -4.13
N GLU A 83 -0.86 -7.17 -5.28
CA GLU A 83 0.48 -7.34 -5.85
C GLU A 83 1.14 -5.99 -6.13
N GLN A 84 0.47 -5.11 -6.87
CA GLN A 84 1.01 -3.80 -7.25
C GLN A 84 1.30 -2.92 -6.03
N LYS A 85 0.38 -2.88 -5.06
CA LYS A 85 0.54 -2.08 -3.83
C LYS A 85 1.58 -2.70 -2.87
N THR A 86 1.77 -4.02 -2.88
CA THR A 86 2.86 -4.68 -2.15
C THR A 86 4.22 -4.30 -2.74
N ALA A 87 4.37 -4.31 -4.07
CA ALA A 87 5.62 -3.90 -4.72
C ALA A 87 6.00 -2.45 -4.38
N ALA A 88 4.99 -1.58 -4.38
CA ALA A 88 5.05 -0.21 -3.90
C ALA A 88 5.60 -0.10 -2.46
N LEU A 89 5.01 -0.82 -1.50
CA LEU A 89 5.47 -0.85 -0.11
C LEU A 89 6.92 -1.37 0.01
N ARG A 90 7.32 -2.35 -0.81
CA ARG A 90 8.72 -2.85 -0.84
C ARG A 90 9.71 -1.77 -1.26
N MET A 91 9.35 -0.96 -2.26
CA MET A 91 10.18 0.18 -2.67
C MET A 91 10.31 1.22 -1.55
N SER A 92 9.20 1.52 -0.86
CA SER A 92 9.20 2.42 0.30
C SER A 92 10.09 1.87 1.44
N LEU A 93 9.98 0.58 1.73
CA LEU A 93 10.81 -0.07 2.76
C LEU A 93 12.29 0.02 2.39
N HIS A 94 12.65 -0.33 1.15
CA HIS A 94 14.03 -0.26 0.67
C HIS A 94 14.60 1.17 0.77
N ALA A 95 13.82 2.20 0.43
CA ALA A 95 14.25 3.59 0.56
C ALA A 95 14.59 3.98 2.01
N VAL A 96 13.79 3.52 2.99
CA VAL A 96 13.99 3.84 4.40
C VAL A 96 15.08 2.95 5.03
N GLU A 97 15.04 1.65 4.79
CA GLU A 97 15.91 0.69 5.47
C GLU A 97 17.31 0.64 4.87
N GLU A 98 17.43 0.59 3.55
CA GLU A 98 18.72 0.37 2.89
C GLU A 98 19.35 1.68 2.42
N GLN A 99 18.54 2.63 1.93
CA GLN A 99 19.05 3.89 1.40
C GLN A 99 19.13 4.99 2.46
N GLY A 100 18.61 4.76 3.66
CA GLY A 100 18.62 5.76 4.74
C GLY A 100 17.87 7.04 4.38
N MET A 101 16.91 6.98 3.45
CA MET A 101 16.19 8.15 2.97
C MET A 101 15.45 8.81 4.14
N PRO A 102 15.63 10.12 4.37
CA PRO A 102 14.87 10.83 5.40
C PRO A 102 13.41 10.95 4.97
N PHE A 103 12.50 10.91 5.94
CA PHE A 103 11.07 11.02 5.69
C PHE A 103 10.42 12.12 6.55
N ARG A 104 9.21 12.51 6.18
CA ARG A 104 8.49 13.60 6.84
C ARG A 104 8.19 13.25 8.30
N GLY A 105 8.55 14.15 9.21
CA GLY A 105 8.28 13.96 10.63
C GLY A 105 9.08 12.83 11.27
N GLU A 106 10.18 12.40 10.64
CA GLU A 106 11.16 11.51 11.25
C GLU A 106 11.73 12.14 12.52
N THR A 107 11.61 11.42 13.62
CA THR A 107 12.14 11.82 14.92
C THR A 107 13.28 10.89 15.31
N GLY A 108 14.42 11.46 15.73
CA GLY A 108 15.61 10.68 16.13
C GLY A 108 16.56 10.29 14.98
N GLY A 109 16.37 10.86 13.78
CA GLY A 109 17.19 10.61 12.59
C GLY A 109 18.51 11.38 12.50
N GLU A 110 18.94 12.07 13.57
CA GLU A 110 20.25 12.71 13.62
C GLU A 110 21.30 11.71 14.11
N ARG A 111 22.14 11.21 13.19
CA ARG A 111 23.52 10.81 13.48
C ARG A 111 24.43 11.16 12.32
#